data_AF-A0A372Z565-F1
#
_entry.id   AF-A0A372Z565-F1
#
_cell.length_a   1.000
_cell.length_b   1.000
_cell.length_c   1.000
_cell.angle_alpha   90.00
_cell.angle_beta   90.00
_cell.angle_gamma   90.00
#
_symmetry.space_group_name_H-M   'P 1'
#
loop_
_entity.id
_entity.type
_entity.pdbx_description
1 polymer ?
#
loop_
_entity_poly.entity_id
_entity_poly.type
_entity_poly.pdbx_seq_one_letter_code
_entity_poly.pdbx_strand_id
1 'polypeptide(L)'
;MGIYTLCKAERLNSKILIGKMFEGGVSKSFSIFPIRVVYMPVEQGEAPASILISVSKRRFKRAVKRNRVKRQIREAYRKNKSLLVDELQRREQRLAVAFIYLSDELIATSELEEKMKIALARISEKLSS
;
A
#
# COMPACT_ATOMS: atom_id res chain seq x y z
N MET A 1 10.05 -10.20 21.44
CA MET A 1 9.53 -8.82 21.44
C MET A 1 10.12 -8.07 20.24
N GLY A 2 9.29 -7.61 19.30
CA GLY A 2 9.73 -6.86 18.12
C GLY A 2 8.72 -5.75 17.79
N ILE A 3 8.88 -4.61 18.48
CA ILE A 3 7.85 -3.56 18.65
C ILE A 3 7.73 -2.63 17.41
N TYR A 4 8.43 -2.91 16.30
CA TYR A 4 8.48 -2.02 15.13
C TYR A 4 8.23 -2.72 13.80
N THR A 5 7.39 -3.77 13.80
CA THR A 5 7.04 -4.53 12.60
C THR A 5 5.61 -4.21 12.18
N LEU A 6 5.32 -4.07 10.88
CA LEU A 6 3.95 -4.05 10.37
C LEU A 6 3.19 -5.25 10.95
N CYS A 7 2.16 -4.98 11.76
CA CYS A 7 1.40 -6.01 12.44
C CYS A 7 0.72 -6.92 11.40
N LYS A 8 0.48 -8.20 11.73
CA LYS A 8 -0.22 -9.12 10.80
C LYS A 8 -1.57 -8.55 10.36
N ALA A 9 -2.26 -7.85 11.26
CA ALA A 9 -3.51 -7.14 10.99
C ALA A 9 -3.41 -6.06 9.89
N GLU A 10 -2.25 -5.38 9.77
CA GLU A 10 -2.02 -4.35 8.75
C GLU A 10 -1.63 -4.96 7.38
N ARG A 11 -1.50 -6.30 7.28
CA ARG A 11 -1.05 -6.98 6.06
C ARG A 11 -2.24 -7.67 5.41
N LEU A 12 -2.53 -7.29 4.17
CA LEU A 12 -3.55 -7.97 3.38
C LEU A 12 -3.05 -9.38 2.99
N ASN A 13 -3.53 -10.41 3.68
CA ASN A 13 -3.18 -11.82 3.49
C ASN A 13 -4.29 -12.64 2.84
N SER A 14 -5.55 -12.18 2.92
CA SER A 14 -6.71 -12.89 2.38
C SER A 14 -6.69 -12.90 0.87
N LYS A 15 -6.47 -14.08 0.28
CA LYS A 15 -6.54 -14.30 -1.18
C LYS A 15 -7.88 -13.87 -1.77
N ILE A 16 -8.97 -14.04 -1.03
CA ILE A 16 -10.31 -13.62 -1.44
C ILE A 16 -10.40 -12.09 -1.56
N LEU A 17 -9.90 -11.34 -0.58
CA LEU A 17 -9.88 -9.86 -0.65
C LEU A 17 -8.97 -9.36 -1.77
N ILE A 18 -7.83 -10.02 -1.98
CA ILE A 18 -6.93 -9.69 -3.08
C ILE A 18 -7.63 -9.98 -4.43
N GLY A 19 -8.28 -11.13 -4.58
CA GLY A 19 -9.08 -11.47 -5.75
C GLY A 19 -10.13 -10.39 -6.02
N LYS A 20 -10.97 -10.08 -5.03
CA LYS A 20 -11.99 -9.01 -5.13
C LYS A 20 -11.41 -7.65 -5.49
N MET A 21 -10.23 -7.30 -4.99
CA MET A 21 -9.57 -6.03 -5.33
C MET A 21 -9.17 -5.96 -6.82
N PHE A 22 -8.79 -7.08 -7.43
CA PHE A 22 -8.37 -7.15 -8.83
C PHE A 22 -9.46 -7.62 -9.81
N GLU A 23 -10.51 -8.28 -9.34
CA GLU A 23 -11.63 -8.80 -10.15
C GLU A 23 -12.60 -7.70 -10.62
N GLY A 24 -12.50 -6.48 -10.07
CA GLY A 24 -13.19 -5.29 -10.58
C GLY A 24 -14.62 -5.13 -10.04
N GLY A 25 -14.97 -3.88 -9.72
CA GLY A 25 -16.31 -3.50 -9.25
C GLY A 25 -16.27 -2.34 -8.25
N VAL A 26 -15.46 -2.46 -7.18
CA VAL A 26 -15.41 -1.48 -6.06
C VAL A 26 -14.01 -0.90 -5.83
N SER A 27 -13.00 -1.40 -6.56
CA SER A 27 -11.62 -0.97 -6.41
C SER A 27 -11.31 0.27 -7.26
N LYS A 28 -10.82 1.32 -6.61
CA LYS A 28 -10.28 2.52 -7.27
C LYS A 28 -8.77 2.33 -7.45
N SER A 29 -8.23 2.71 -8.60
CA SER A 29 -6.78 2.67 -8.81
C SER A 29 -6.25 3.94 -9.46
N PHE A 30 -5.02 4.29 -9.11
CA PHE A 30 -4.28 5.36 -9.75
C PHE A 30 -2.80 4.99 -9.86
N SER A 31 -2.12 5.55 -10.83
CA SER A 31 -0.69 5.35 -11.04
C SER A 31 0.06 6.66 -10.79
N ILE A 32 1.04 6.62 -9.90
CA ILE A 32 2.03 7.67 -9.68
C ILE A 32 3.38 7.05 -9.98
N PHE A 33 3.92 7.26 -11.19
CA PHE A 33 5.15 6.60 -11.59
C PHE A 33 6.26 6.79 -10.51
N PRO A 34 6.92 5.70 -10.05
CA PRO A 34 6.83 4.30 -10.52
C PRO A 34 5.92 3.36 -9.69
N ILE A 35 5.05 3.89 -8.84
CA ILE A 35 4.12 3.13 -8.00
C ILE A 35 2.69 3.22 -8.55
N ARG A 36 2.03 2.09 -8.74
CA ARG A 36 0.59 2.03 -8.91
C ARG A 36 -0.07 1.66 -7.61
N VAL A 37 -1.14 2.36 -7.28
CA VAL A 37 -1.88 2.17 -6.05
C VAL A 37 -3.29 1.76 -6.40
N VAL A 38 -3.74 0.67 -5.81
CA VAL A 38 -5.11 0.18 -5.90
C VAL A 38 -5.66 0.22 -4.49
N TYR A 39 -6.86 0.74 -4.30
CA TYR A 39 -7.49 0.77 -2.99
C TYR A 39 -8.98 0.47 -3.09
N MET A 40 -9.51 -0.12 -2.01
CA MET A 40 -10.89 -0.54 -1.92
C MET A 40 -11.35 -0.42 -0.47
N PRO A 41 -12.52 0.17 -0.20
CA PRO A 41 -13.11 0.14 1.13
C PRO A 41 -13.48 -1.30 1.49
N VAL A 42 -13.23 -1.69 2.74
CA VAL A 42 -13.58 -3.02 3.26
C VAL A 42 -14.44 -2.83 4.51
N GLU A 43 -15.47 -3.66 4.66
CA GLU A 43 -16.34 -3.59 5.84
C GLU A 43 -15.72 -4.33 7.03
N GLN A 44 -14.88 -5.33 6.79
CA GLN A 44 -14.28 -6.19 7.81
C GLN A 44 -12.74 -6.18 7.72
N GLY A 45 -12.09 -5.96 8.86
CA GLY A 45 -10.64 -5.96 9.00
C GLY A 45 -10.20 -5.59 10.42
N GLU A 46 -9.15 -6.26 10.92
CA GLU A 46 -8.59 -5.97 12.26
C GLU A 46 -7.87 -4.61 12.31
N ALA A 47 -7.36 -4.13 11.17
CA ALA A 47 -6.69 -2.84 11.06
C ALA A 47 -7.52 -1.86 10.21
N PRO A 48 -7.45 -0.54 10.52
CA PRO A 48 -8.06 0.51 9.70
C PRO A 48 -7.55 0.48 8.25
N ALA A 49 -6.25 0.21 8.06
CA ALA A 49 -5.64 0.09 6.74
C ALA A 49 -4.90 -1.24 6.60
N SER A 50 -5.27 -2.03 5.60
CA SER A 50 -4.60 -3.27 5.22
C SER A 50 -3.80 -3.07 3.95
N ILE A 51 -2.47 -3.26 4.00
CA ILE A 51 -1.58 -3.03 2.86
C ILE A 51 -1.09 -4.33 2.20
N LEU A 52 -1.04 -4.32 0.88
CA LEU A 52 -0.40 -5.32 0.03
C LEU A 52 0.73 -4.65 -0.76
N ILE A 53 1.88 -5.29 -0.87
CA ILE A 53 3.00 -4.79 -1.69
C ILE A 53 3.36 -5.84 -2.74
N SER A 54 3.06 -5.51 -3.99
CA SER A 54 3.37 -6.31 -5.16
C SER A 54 4.54 -5.71 -5.93
N VAL A 55 5.51 -6.55 -6.26
CA VAL A 55 6.68 -6.17 -7.08
C VAL A 55 6.84 -7.21 -8.18
N SER A 56 6.88 -6.74 -9.42
CA SER A 56 6.94 -7.56 -10.62
C SER A 56 8.18 -8.48 -10.65
N LYS A 57 7.96 -9.80 -10.76
CA LYS A 57 9.05 -10.78 -10.92
C LYS A 57 9.75 -10.65 -12.28
N ARG A 58 9.02 -10.20 -13.31
CA ARG A 58 9.52 -10.01 -14.68
C ARG A 58 10.58 -8.91 -14.76
N ARG A 59 10.38 -7.82 -14.02
CA ARG A 59 11.28 -6.64 -13.98
C ARG A 59 12.48 -6.86 -13.07
N PHE A 60 12.25 -7.36 -11.86
CA PHE A 60 13.32 -7.70 -10.93
C PHE A 60 13.56 -9.21 -10.86
N LYS A 61 14.45 -9.71 -11.73
CA LYS A 61 14.88 -11.11 -11.71
C LYS A 61 15.55 -11.51 -10.40
N ARG A 62 16.34 -10.60 -9.80
CA ARG A 62 17.06 -10.84 -8.53
C ARG A 62 16.13 -10.67 -7.32
N ALA A 63 16.04 -11.72 -6.49
CA ALA A 63 15.21 -11.71 -5.28
C ALA A 63 15.60 -10.61 -4.29
N VAL A 64 16.91 -10.33 -4.16
CA VAL A 64 17.44 -9.29 -3.27
C VAL A 64 16.91 -7.91 -3.65
N LYS A 65 16.87 -7.58 -4.95
CA LYS A 65 16.34 -6.29 -5.43
C LYS A 65 14.85 -6.14 -5.12
N ARG A 66 14.04 -7.19 -5.38
CA ARG A 66 12.60 -7.20 -5.01
C ARG A 66 12.40 -6.97 -3.51
N ASN A 67 13.20 -7.64 -2.67
CA ASN A 67 13.10 -7.52 -1.23
C ASN A 67 13.51 -6.13 -0.74
N ARG A 68 14.51 -5.50 -1.38
CA ARG A 68 14.91 -4.12 -1.14
C ARG A 68 13.75 -3.16 -1.43
N VAL A 69 13.14 -3.22 -2.62
CA VAL A 69 11.99 -2.37 -2.98
C VAL A 69 10.84 -2.57 -1.99
N LYS A 70 10.47 -3.82 -1.70
CA LYS A 70 9.44 -4.13 -0.71
C LYS A 70 9.76 -3.57 0.68
N ARG A 71 11.04 -3.55 1.08
CA ARG A 71 11.48 -2.96 2.36
C ARG A 71 11.35 -1.44 2.31
N GLN A 72 11.82 -0.79 1.25
CA GLN A 72 11.71 0.67 1.10
C GLN A 72 10.25 1.13 1.13
N ILE A 73 9.34 0.45 0.41
CA ILE A 73 7.90 0.76 0.42
C ILE A 73 7.31 0.60 1.82
N ARG A 74 7.68 -0.47 2.55
CA ARG A 74 7.21 -0.67 3.93
C ARG A 74 7.69 0.43 4.88
N GLU A 75 8.95 0.83 4.79
CA GLU A 75 9.51 1.90 5.62
C GLU A 75 8.83 3.25 5.30
N ALA A 76 8.67 3.57 4.02
CA ALA A 76 7.98 4.78 3.58
C ALA A 76 6.52 4.82 4.08
N TYR A 77 5.80 3.70 3.97
CA TYR A 77 4.45 3.59 4.52
C TYR A 77 4.44 3.71 6.05
N ARG A 78 5.33 2.99 6.75
CA ARG A 78 5.40 3.00 8.22
C ARG A 78 5.60 4.40 8.79
N LYS A 79 6.42 5.24 8.14
CA LYS A 79 6.61 6.64 8.54
C LYS A 79 5.38 7.53 8.33
N ASN A 80 4.59 7.25 7.30
CA ASN A 80 3.48 8.12 6.86
C ASN A 80 2.10 7.53 7.14
N LYS A 81 2.00 6.38 7.83
CA LYS A 81 0.75 5.64 8.02
C LYS A 81 -0.29 6.40 8.84
N SER A 82 0.14 7.26 9.77
CA SER A 82 -0.76 8.06 10.61
C SER A 82 -1.71 8.91 9.77
N LEU A 83 -1.21 9.52 8.68
CA LEU A 83 -2.04 10.34 7.78
C LEU A 83 -3.28 9.60 7.26
N LEU A 84 -3.12 8.33 6.90
CA LEU A 84 -4.23 7.52 6.39
C LEU A 84 -5.02 6.85 7.53
N VAL A 85 -4.33 6.32 8.53
CA VAL A 85 -4.95 5.57 9.64
C VAL A 85 -5.82 6.48 10.51
N ASP A 86 -5.37 7.70 10.80
CA ASP A 86 -6.08 8.64 11.66
C ASP A 86 -7.38 9.14 11.01
N GLU A 87 -7.42 9.24 9.68
CA GLU A 87 -8.65 9.56 8.93
C GLU A 87 -9.62 8.38 8.88
N LEU A 88 -9.10 7.18 8.61
CA LEU A 88 -9.91 5.96 8.57
C LEU A 88 -10.52 5.65 9.93
N GLN A 89 -9.75 5.83 11.02
CA GLN A 89 -10.26 5.68 12.38
C GLN A 89 -11.34 6.72 12.69
N ARG A 90 -11.14 7.99 12.34
CA ARG A 90 -12.15 9.04 12.53
C ARG A 90 -13.46 8.77 11.81
N ARG A 91 -13.42 8.04 10.70
CA ARG A 91 -14.60 7.68 9.90
C ARG A 91 -15.15 6.29 10.22
N GLU A 92 -14.52 5.56 11.15
CA GLU A 92 -14.78 4.13 11.40
C GLU A 92 -14.77 3.26 10.14
N GLN A 93 -13.99 3.69 9.12
CA GLN A 93 -13.87 3.01 7.85
C GLN A 93 -12.61 2.16 7.83
N ARG A 94 -12.68 1.06 7.08
CA ARG A 94 -11.52 0.21 6.83
C ARG A 94 -11.21 0.18 5.35
N LEU A 95 -9.94 0.08 5.02
CA LEU A 95 -9.49 0.21 3.64
C LEU A 95 -8.37 -0.78 3.33
N ALA A 96 -8.50 -1.46 2.20
CA ALA A 96 -7.45 -2.28 1.64
C ALA A 96 -6.68 -1.48 0.58
N VAL A 97 -5.36 -1.40 0.68
CA VAL A 97 -4.47 -0.74 -0.29
C VAL A 97 -3.48 -1.75 -0.85
N ALA A 98 -3.33 -1.83 -2.17
CA ALA A 98 -2.24 -2.53 -2.83
C ALA A 98 -1.31 -1.56 -3.54
N PHE A 99 -0.04 -1.58 -3.15
CA PHE A 99 1.06 -0.89 -3.81
C PHE A 99 1.73 -1.84 -4.80
N ILE A 100 1.72 -1.47 -6.07
CA ILE A 100 2.28 -2.23 -7.19
C ILE A 100 3.45 -1.44 -7.76
N TYR A 101 4.65 -1.96 -7.66
CA TYR A 101 5.82 -1.30 -8.25
C TYR A 101 5.94 -1.60 -9.74
N LEU A 102 5.89 -0.56 -10.57
CA LEU A 102 5.87 -0.64 -12.02
C LEU A 102 7.25 -0.46 -12.67
N SER A 103 8.22 0.16 -12.00
CA SER A 103 9.58 0.34 -12.54
C SER A 103 10.43 -0.93 -12.42
N ASP A 104 11.45 -1.04 -13.25
CA ASP A 104 12.54 -2.02 -13.24
C ASP A 104 13.80 -1.50 -12.55
N GLU A 105 13.84 -0.22 -12.21
CA GLU A 105 14.97 0.43 -11.56
C GLU A 105 14.74 0.62 -10.07
N LEU A 106 15.85 0.70 -9.32
CA LEU A 106 15.83 1.06 -7.91
C LEU A 106 15.89 2.58 -7.80
N ILE A 107 14.77 3.22 -7.47
CA ILE A 107 14.78 4.64 -7.11
C ILE A 107 15.34 4.86 -5.70
N ALA A 108 15.80 6.10 -5.49
CA ALA A 108 16.25 6.55 -4.19
C ALA A 108 15.12 6.45 -3.15
N THR A 109 15.50 6.15 -1.91
CA THR A 109 14.56 6.04 -0.78
C THR A 109 13.76 7.32 -0.59
N SER A 110 14.40 8.48 -0.72
CA SER A 110 13.78 9.79 -0.56
C SER A 110 12.70 10.03 -1.62
N GLU A 111 13.01 9.71 -2.87
CA GLU A 111 12.08 9.86 -3.99
C GLU A 111 10.88 8.91 -3.83
N LEU A 112 11.12 7.65 -3.43
CA LEU A 112 10.03 6.71 -3.15
C LEU A 112 9.14 7.19 -1.99
N GLU A 113 9.74 7.77 -0.94
CA GLU A 113 9.03 8.31 0.20
C GLU A 113 8.13 9.49 -0.21
N GLU A 114 8.61 10.38 -1.07
CA GLU A 114 7.83 11.49 -1.61
C GLU A 114 6.65 11.00 -2.46
N LYS A 115 6.88 10.03 -3.36
CA LYS A 115 5.78 9.41 -4.14
C LYS A 115 4.78 8.70 -3.23
N MET A 116 5.23 8.08 -2.14
CA MET A 116 4.35 7.45 -1.15
C MET A 116 3.48 8.49 -0.43
N LYS A 117 4.05 9.63 -0.01
CA LYS A 117 3.29 10.72 0.60
C LYS A 117 2.19 11.23 -0.34
N ILE A 118 2.54 11.49 -1.60
CA ILE A 118 1.57 11.93 -2.62
C ILE A 118 0.49 10.87 -2.82
N ALA A 119 0.85 9.58 -2.85
CA ALA A 119 -0.12 8.50 -2.97
C ALA A 119 -1.10 8.44 -1.79
N LEU A 120 -0.61 8.58 -0.55
CA LEU A 120 -1.43 8.55 0.65
C LEU A 120 -2.35 9.77 0.72
N ALA A 121 -1.82 10.97 0.46
CA ALA A 121 -2.61 12.20 0.39
C ALA A 121 -3.73 12.09 -0.66
N ARG A 122 -3.44 11.51 -1.82
CA ARG A 122 -4.45 11.32 -2.87
C ARG A 122 -5.51 10.28 -2.51
N ILE A 123 -5.18 9.26 -1.73
CA ILE A 123 -6.17 8.33 -1.16
C ILE A 123 -7.08 9.07 -0.18
N SER A 124 -6.50 9.85 0.73
CA SER A 124 -7.21 10.69 1.70
C SER A 124 -8.19 11.66 1.02
N GLU A 125 -7.73 12.41 0.01
CA GLU A 125 -8.60 13.28 -0.79
C GLU A 125 -9.76 12.52 -1.42
N LYS A 126 -9.46 11.36 -2.04
CA LYS A 126 -10.48 10.51 -2.69
C LYS A 126 -11.44 9.83 -1.71
N LEU A 127 -11.11 9.77 -0.42
CA LEU A 127 -11.99 9.34 0.65
C LEU A 127 -12.88 10.49 1.12
N SER A 128 -12.38 11.74 1.03
CA SER A 128 -13.13 12.94 1.40
C SER A 128 -14.20 13.36 0.39
N SER A 129 -14.04 12.96 -0.89
CA SER A 129 -14.98 13.24 -1.99
C SER A 129 -15.99 12.12 -2.26
#